data_AF-A0A800DPY2-F1
#
_entry.id   AF-A0A800DPY2-F1
#
_cell.length_a   1.000
_cell.length_b   1.000
_cell.length_c   1.000
_cell.angle_alpha   90.00
_cell.angle_beta   90.00
_cell.angle_gamma   90.00
#
_symmetry.space_group_name_H-M   'P 1'
#
loop_
_entity.id
_entity.type
_entity.pdbx_description
1 polymer ?
#
loop_
_entity_poly.entity_id
_entity_poly.type
_entity_poly.pdbx_seq_one_letter_code
_entity_poly.pdbx_strand_id
1 'polypeptide(L)'
;MRPIKINFVMLVLAISLTFHQHAEAQYSVQNSVFGNGGAVIEDSSYRIVGTVGQPAIGMSSGEFKIYSGFWYLLTPPKLIYGDVSGNGNVTAYDASLVLQAVVGLKNLSPAEREAADVTNDDSVTALDAALILQHSVGLITQFPAEIAPTAAPALSTKSELDTIPACQ
;
A
#
# COMPACT_ATOMS: atom_id res chain seq x y z
N MET A 1 -5.56 13.29 -79.51
CA MET A 1 -5.53 13.35 -78.04
C MET A 1 -4.67 14.53 -77.63
N ARG A 2 -5.20 15.53 -76.90
CA ARG A 2 -4.43 16.71 -76.49
C ARG A 2 -3.78 16.44 -75.12
N PRO A 3 -2.46 16.63 -74.94
CA PRO A 3 -1.80 16.40 -73.67
C PRO A 3 -2.24 17.44 -72.62
N ILE A 4 -2.67 16.95 -71.46
CA ILE A 4 -2.99 17.77 -70.28
C ILE A 4 -1.67 18.35 -69.75
N LYS A 5 -1.54 19.68 -69.72
CA LYS A 5 -0.41 20.38 -69.11
C LYS A 5 -0.66 20.51 -67.61
N ILE A 6 -0.11 19.60 -66.81
CA ILE A 6 -0.12 19.71 -65.36
C ILE A 6 0.81 20.86 -64.98
N ASN A 7 0.24 21.94 -64.43
CA ASN A 7 1.00 23.10 -64.03
C ASN A 7 1.83 22.76 -62.78
N PHE A 8 3.09 23.18 -62.73
CA PHE A 8 4.03 22.83 -61.65
C PHE A 8 3.46 23.15 -60.25
N VAL A 9 2.67 24.23 -60.15
CA VAL A 9 1.95 24.63 -58.92
C VAL A 9 0.97 23.55 -58.43
N MET A 10 0.27 22.86 -59.33
CA MET A 10 -0.65 21.77 -58.98
C MET A 10 0.10 20.50 -58.56
N LEU A 11 1.28 20.25 -59.14
CA LEU A 11 2.14 19.15 -58.72
C LEU A 11 2.69 19.40 -57.30
N VAL A 12 3.13 20.61 -57.00
CA VAL A 12 3.60 20.99 -55.67
C VAL A 12 2.47 20.93 -54.63
N LEU A 13 1.27 21.41 -54.97
CA LEU A 13 0.10 21.33 -54.08
C LEU A 13 -0.29 19.87 -53.79
N ALA A 14 -0.31 19.01 -54.81
CA ALA A 14 -0.62 17.58 -54.65
C ALA A 14 0.39 16.86 -53.75
N ILE A 15 1.69 17.18 -53.90
CA ILE A 15 2.75 16.62 -53.05
C ILE A 15 2.58 17.10 -51.59
N SER A 16 2.31 18.39 -51.37
CA SER A 16 2.10 18.95 -50.02
C SER A 16 0.94 18.29 -49.26
N LEU A 17 -0.15 17.91 -49.94
CA LEU A 17 -1.27 17.24 -49.28
C LEU A 17 -0.96 15.78 -48.89
N THR A 18 -0.01 15.12 -49.56
CA THR A 18 0.37 13.72 -49.29
C THR A 18 1.39 13.54 -48.16
N PHE A 19 1.99 14.63 -47.66
CA PHE A 19 2.98 14.63 -46.57
C PHE A 19 2.39 15.07 -45.22
N HIS A 20 1.13 14.73 -44.93
CA HIS A 20 0.63 14.84 -43.56
C HIS A 20 1.29 13.73 -42.72
N GLN A 21 2.41 14.07 -42.08
CA GLN A 21 3.01 13.22 -41.07
C GLN A 21 2.10 13.24 -39.85
N HIS A 22 1.42 12.13 -39.58
CA HIS A 22 0.83 11.89 -38.28
C HIS A 22 1.96 11.67 -37.28
N ALA A 23 2.39 12.74 -36.63
CA ALA A 23 3.22 12.67 -35.44
C ALA A 23 2.31 12.62 -34.21
N GLU A 24 1.68 11.47 -33.97
CA GLU A 24 1.02 11.21 -32.69
C GLU A 24 2.09 10.72 -31.71
N ALA A 25 2.58 11.60 -30.84
CA ALA A 25 3.39 11.20 -29.70
C ALA A 25 2.48 10.58 -28.63
N GLN A 26 1.99 9.36 -28.86
CA GLN A 26 1.18 8.64 -27.88
C GLN A 26 2.11 8.01 -26.83
N TYR A 27 2.48 8.80 -25.82
CA TYR A 27 3.29 8.32 -24.71
C TYR A 27 2.41 7.50 -23.75
N SER A 28 2.64 6.17 -23.71
CA SER A 28 2.03 5.30 -22.72
C SER A 28 2.80 5.42 -21.41
N VAL A 29 2.32 6.29 -20.52
CA VAL A 29 2.87 6.42 -19.17
C VAL A 29 2.49 5.15 -18.38
N GLN A 30 3.46 4.40 -17.88
CA GLN A 30 3.16 3.29 -16.97
C GLN A 30 2.51 3.82 -15.68
N ASN A 31 1.57 3.08 -15.09
CA ASN A 31 0.89 3.49 -13.85
C ASN A 31 1.88 3.79 -12.69
N SER A 32 3.09 3.22 -12.73
CA SER A 32 4.18 3.52 -11.80
C SER A 32 4.68 4.97 -11.86
N VAL A 33 4.54 5.65 -13.01
CA VAL A 33 5.09 7.00 -13.24
C VAL A 33 4.22 8.10 -12.62
N PHE A 34 2.90 7.88 -12.46
CA PHE A 34 2.00 8.81 -11.76
C PHE A 34 1.79 8.47 -10.27
N GLY A 35 2.45 7.44 -9.77
CA GLY A 35 2.32 6.95 -8.40
C GLY A 35 3.57 7.11 -7.55
N ASN A 36 4.65 7.69 -8.09
CA ASN A 36 5.88 7.84 -7.33
C ASN A 36 5.62 8.75 -6.13
N GLY A 37 5.96 8.21 -4.96
CA GLY A 37 5.95 8.92 -3.71
C GLY A 37 6.86 10.14 -3.72
N GLY A 38 6.75 10.95 -2.69
CA GLY A 38 7.78 11.91 -2.33
C GLY A 38 8.89 11.23 -1.55
N ALA A 39 10.07 11.82 -1.53
CA ALA A 39 11.07 11.52 -0.54
C ALA A 39 11.62 12.83 0.03
N VAL A 40 11.84 12.83 1.34
CA VAL A 40 12.59 13.88 2.04
C VAL A 40 13.84 13.23 2.61
N ILE A 41 14.99 13.80 2.28
CA ILE A 41 16.28 13.41 2.82
C ILE A 41 16.83 14.61 3.56
N GLU A 42 17.01 14.49 4.87
CA GLU A 42 17.35 15.64 5.72
C GLU A 42 18.38 15.27 6.77
N ASP A 43 19.35 16.17 6.96
CA ASP A 43 20.26 16.21 8.10
C ASP A 43 20.30 17.63 8.70
N SER A 44 21.23 17.88 9.63
CA SER A 44 21.38 19.17 10.31
C SER A 44 21.78 20.35 9.40
N SER A 45 22.14 20.13 8.14
CA SER A 45 22.65 21.17 7.23
C SER A 45 22.07 21.09 5.80
N TYR A 46 21.49 19.96 5.40
CA TYR A 46 21.00 19.70 4.05
C TYR A 46 19.61 19.08 4.09
N ARG A 47 18.73 19.55 3.19
CA ARG A 47 17.40 19.00 2.97
C ARG A 47 17.13 18.88 1.48
N ILE A 48 16.84 17.67 1.02
CA ILE A 48 16.47 17.33 -0.35
C ILE A 48 15.03 16.86 -0.34
N VAL A 49 14.20 17.43 -1.21
CA VAL A 49 12.82 16.98 -1.46
C VAL A 49 12.73 16.56 -2.91
N GLY A 50 12.31 15.33 -3.16
CA GLY A 50 12.24 14.77 -4.51
C GLY A 50 11.11 13.76 -4.65
N THR A 51 11.00 13.16 -5.84
CA THR A 51 10.11 12.02 -6.07
C THR A 51 10.90 10.71 -5.96
N VAL A 52 10.25 9.64 -5.50
CA VAL A 52 10.83 8.30 -5.46
C VAL A 52 11.12 7.85 -6.90
N GLY A 53 12.31 7.26 -7.12
CA GLY A 53 12.71 6.74 -8.44
C GLY A 53 13.39 7.75 -9.36
N GLN A 54 13.49 9.03 -8.98
CA GLN A 54 14.39 9.97 -9.65
C GLN A 54 15.77 9.97 -8.99
N PRO A 55 16.88 10.07 -9.75
CA PRO A 55 18.21 10.25 -9.17
C PRO A 55 18.23 11.52 -8.32
N ALA A 56 18.59 11.39 -7.04
CA ALA A 56 18.81 12.56 -6.20
C ALA A 56 20.05 13.32 -6.70
N ILE A 57 19.89 14.62 -6.97
CA ILE A 57 21.00 15.50 -7.36
C ILE A 57 21.36 16.35 -6.14
N GLY A 58 22.49 16.06 -5.49
CA GLY A 58 22.97 16.78 -4.31
C GLY A 58 23.77 15.90 -3.35
N MET A 59 24.33 16.51 -2.30
CA MET A 59 24.95 15.79 -1.18
C MET A 59 23.85 15.40 -0.19
N SER A 60 23.79 14.11 0.18
CA SER A 60 22.90 13.61 1.20
C SER A 60 23.72 12.86 2.26
N SER A 61 23.67 13.38 3.48
CA SER A 61 23.85 12.61 4.71
C SER A 61 22.52 12.68 5.47
N GLY A 62 22.18 11.66 6.27
CA GLY A 62 20.96 11.68 7.09
C GLY A 62 19.89 10.64 6.76
N GLU A 63 18.73 10.77 7.41
CA GLU A 63 17.63 9.82 7.30
C GLU A 63 16.85 10.02 6.00
N PHE A 64 16.50 8.91 5.34
CA PHE A 64 15.67 8.89 4.15
C PHE A 64 14.22 8.58 4.52
N LYS A 65 13.31 9.54 4.32
CA LYS A 65 11.88 9.37 4.54
C LYS A 65 11.14 9.31 3.21
N ILE A 66 10.57 8.15 2.90
CA ILE A 66 9.72 7.96 1.73
C ILE A 66 8.26 8.19 2.11
N TYR A 67 7.58 9.07 1.39
CA TYR A 67 6.15 9.27 1.44
C TYR A 67 5.53 8.60 0.24
N SER A 68 4.70 7.58 0.42
CA SER A 68 4.03 6.91 -0.68
C SER A 68 3.16 7.87 -1.51
N GLY A 69 3.10 7.66 -2.84
CA GLY A 69 2.45 8.59 -3.78
C GLY A 69 0.94 8.37 -3.92
N PHE A 70 0.25 9.21 -4.69
CA PHE A 70 -1.22 9.27 -4.76
C PHE A 70 -1.96 7.94 -5.03
N TRP A 71 -1.36 6.99 -5.74
CA TRP A 71 -1.96 5.69 -6.06
C TRP A 71 -1.42 4.53 -5.20
N TYR A 72 -0.82 4.81 -4.04
CA TYR A 72 -0.40 3.74 -3.15
C TYR A 72 -1.59 3.11 -2.44
N LEU A 73 -1.74 1.79 -2.61
CA LEU A 73 -2.54 0.98 -1.70
C LEU A 73 -1.62 0.60 -0.54
N LEU A 74 -1.79 1.20 0.64
CA LEU A 74 -1.33 0.58 1.87
C LEU A 74 -2.10 -0.73 1.98
N THR A 75 -1.48 -1.83 1.56
CA THR A 75 -1.99 -3.13 1.93
C THR A 75 -1.55 -3.31 3.38
N PRO A 76 -2.46 -3.21 4.37
CA PRO A 76 -2.07 -3.52 5.73
C PRO A 76 -1.46 -4.93 5.75
N PRO A 77 -0.46 -5.18 6.61
CA PRO A 77 0.07 -6.53 6.76
C PRO A 77 -1.12 -7.48 6.96
N LYS A 78 -1.13 -8.57 6.20
CA LYS A 78 -2.20 -9.55 6.29
C LYS A 78 -2.34 -9.98 7.74
N LEU A 79 -3.51 -9.78 8.33
CA LEU A 79 -3.80 -10.28 9.66
C LEU A 79 -3.76 -11.81 9.63
N ILE A 80 -2.91 -12.39 10.47
CA ILE A 80 -2.81 -13.82 10.71
C ILE A 80 -3.02 -14.00 12.22
N TYR A 81 -4.12 -14.66 12.59
CA TYR A 81 -4.39 -14.95 13.99
C TYR A 81 -3.24 -15.79 14.57
N GLY A 82 -2.79 -15.40 15.76
CA GLY A 82 -1.66 -15.99 16.47
C GLY A 82 -0.27 -15.52 16.04
N ASP A 83 -0.11 -14.77 14.94
CA ASP A 83 1.18 -14.20 14.52
C ASP A 83 1.38 -12.79 15.09
N VAL A 84 1.72 -12.73 16.36
CA VAL A 84 1.91 -11.48 17.10
C VAL A 84 3.22 -10.79 16.70
N SER A 85 4.21 -11.52 16.23
CA SER A 85 5.46 -10.92 15.73
C SER A 85 5.33 -10.34 14.32
N GLY A 86 4.29 -10.70 13.56
CA GLY A 86 4.05 -10.25 12.19
C GLY A 86 5.04 -10.84 11.19
N ASN A 87 5.63 -12.01 11.50
CA ASN A 87 6.67 -12.64 10.68
C ASN A 87 6.11 -13.63 9.64
N GLY A 88 4.81 -13.87 9.67
CA GLY A 88 4.08 -14.81 8.81
C GLY A 88 3.92 -16.22 9.38
N ASN A 89 4.48 -16.53 10.55
CA ASN A 89 4.43 -17.85 11.18
C ASN A 89 3.93 -17.76 12.63
N VAL A 90 3.03 -18.67 12.99
CA VAL A 90 2.50 -18.80 14.35
C VAL A 90 3.37 -19.75 15.16
N THR A 91 4.08 -19.24 16.16
CA THR A 91 5.05 -20.01 16.94
C THR A 91 4.87 -19.80 18.46
N ALA A 92 5.60 -20.58 19.27
CA ALA A 92 5.65 -20.37 20.71
C ALA A 92 6.23 -19.00 21.11
N TYR A 93 7.00 -18.37 20.22
CA TYR A 93 7.50 -17.02 20.46
C TYR A 93 6.35 -16.01 20.49
N ASP A 94 5.37 -16.12 19.59
CA ASP A 94 4.21 -15.24 19.55
C ASP A 94 3.36 -15.37 20.82
N ALA A 95 3.16 -16.59 21.31
CA ALA A 95 2.52 -16.82 22.61
C ALA A 95 3.27 -16.17 23.78
N SER A 96 4.61 -16.17 23.74
CA SER A 96 5.40 -15.50 24.77
C SER A 96 5.25 -13.97 24.74
N LEU A 97 5.01 -13.38 23.56
CA LEU A 97 4.71 -11.95 23.42
C LEU A 97 3.35 -11.62 24.01
N VAL A 98 2.35 -12.48 23.79
CA VAL A 98 1.03 -12.35 24.42
C VAL A 98 1.14 -12.39 25.94
N LEU A 99 1.83 -13.38 26.50
CA LEU A 99 2.01 -13.49 27.95
C LEU A 99 2.72 -12.26 28.54
N GLN A 100 3.76 -11.77 27.87
CA GLN A 100 4.44 -10.53 28.26
C GLN A 100 3.49 -9.32 28.24
N ALA A 101 2.57 -9.26 27.28
CA ALA A 101 1.57 -8.20 27.22
C ALA A 101 0.54 -8.31 28.35
N VAL A 102 0.08 -9.53 28.66
CA VAL A 102 -0.87 -9.80 29.75
C VAL A 102 -0.29 -9.37 31.11
N VAL A 103 1.02 -9.57 31.33
CA VAL A 103 1.69 -9.12 32.57
C VAL A 103 2.22 -7.69 32.51
N GLY A 104 1.96 -6.94 31.43
CA GLY A 104 2.33 -5.53 31.29
C GLY A 104 3.82 -5.28 31.01
N LEU A 105 4.57 -6.29 30.57
CA LEU A 105 6.00 -6.16 30.20
C LEU A 105 6.18 -5.65 28.77
N LYS A 106 5.20 -5.85 27.88
CA LYS A 106 5.21 -5.35 26.50
C LYS A 106 3.86 -4.72 26.16
N ASN A 107 3.88 -3.54 25.56
CA ASN A 107 2.69 -2.95 24.96
C ASN A 107 2.55 -3.45 23.52
N LEU A 108 1.40 -4.03 23.19
CA LEU A 108 1.07 -4.45 21.83
C LEU A 108 0.49 -3.25 21.06
N SER A 109 0.91 -3.11 19.80
CA SER A 109 0.26 -2.25 18.82
C SER A 109 -1.15 -2.76 18.49
N PRO A 110 -2.02 -1.94 17.88
CA PRO A 110 -3.38 -2.37 17.53
C PRO A 110 -3.42 -3.64 16.68
N ALA A 111 -2.52 -3.76 15.70
CA ALA A 111 -2.42 -4.94 14.82
C ALA A 111 -1.91 -6.17 15.57
N GLU A 112 -0.88 -6.02 16.42
CA GLU A 112 -0.39 -7.13 17.26
C GLU A 112 -1.47 -7.61 18.24
N ARG A 113 -2.30 -6.70 18.76
CA ARG A 113 -3.40 -7.03 19.67
C ARG A 113 -4.52 -7.81 18.97
N GLU A 114 -4.85 -7.41 17.73
CA GLU A 114 -5.83 -8.10 16.90
C GLU A 114 -5.33 -9.49 16.48
N ALA A 115 -4.03 -9.65 16.20
CA ALA A 115 -3.43 -10.96 15.96
C ALA A 115 -3.37 -11.83 17.22
N ALA A 116 -3.20 -11.21 18.39
CA ALA A 116 -3.13 -11.89 19.68
C ALA A 116 -4.49 -12.39 20.18
N ASP A 117 -5.59 -11.70 19.88
CA ASP A 117 -6.95 -12.11 20.25
C ASP A 117 -7.44 -13.23 19.33
N VAL A 118 -7.17 -14.47 19.71
CA VAL A 118 -7.51 -15.66 18.92
C VAL A 118 -8.86 -16.26 19.35
N THR A 119 -9.44 -15.79 20.45
CA THR A 119 -10.81 -16.10 20.89
C THR A 119 -11.86 -15.18 20.25
N ASN A 120 -11.45 -13.98 19.82
CA ASN A 120 -12.30 -12.90 19.31
C ASN A 120 -13.28 -12.38 20.38
N ASP A 121 -12.78 -12.16 21.60
CA ASP A 121 -13.56 -11.62 22.74
C ASP A 121 -13.15 -10.19 23.14
N ASP A 122 -12.43 -9.50 22.24
CA ASP A 122 -11.85 -8.16 22.42
C ASP A 122 -10.83 -8.05 23.57
N SER A 123 -10.41 -9.17 24.16
CA SER A 123 -9.52 -9.22 25.32
C SER A 123 -8.31 -10.13 25.09
N VAL A 124 -7.11 -9.57 25.16
CA VAL A 124 -5.88 -10.38 25.09
C VAL A 124 -5.56 -10.96 26.47
N THR A 125 -5.66 -12.28 26.61
CA THR A 125 -5.50 -12.99 27.87
C THR A 125 -4.49 -14.14 27.78
N ALA A 126 -4.24 -14.81 28.92
CA ALA A 126 -3.42 -16.01 28.93
C ALA A 126 -4.08 -17.20 28.20
N LEU A 127 -5.41 -17.16 28.00
CA LEU A 127 -6.12 -18.18 27.22
C LEU A 127 -5.69 -18.12 25.75
N ASP A 128 -5.57 -16.92 25.19
CA ASP A 128 -5.10 -16.71 23.82
C ASP A 128 -3.70 -17.26 23.60
N ALA A 129 -2.79 -16.96 24.53
CA ALA A 129 -1.43 -17.50 24.50
C ALA A 129 -1.41 -19.04 24.53
N ALA A 130 -2.29 -19.66 25.33
CA ALA A 130 -2.40 -21.12 25.39
C ALA A 130 -2.91 -21.72 24.08
N LEU A 131 -3.87 -21.07 23.41
CA LEU A 131 -4.37 -21.48 22.10
C LEU A 131 -3.28 -21.35 21.03
N ILE A 132 -2.51 -20.25 21.03
CA ILE A 132 -1.38 -20.06 20.11
C ILE A 132 -0.33 -21.17 20.29
N LEU A 133 -0.03 -21.55 21.54
CA LEU A 133 0.87 -22.68 21.81
C LEU A 133 0.31 -23.99 21.26
N GLN A 134 -0.98 -24.28 21.50
CA GLN A 134 -1.64 -25.47 20.95
C GLN A 134 -1.59 -25.51 19.43
N HIS A 135 -1.77 -24.36 18.77
CA HIS A 135 -1.67 -24.24 17.33
C HIS A 135 -0.24 -24.49 16.84
N SER A 136 0.76 -23.91 17.52
CA SER A 136 2.17 -24.07 17.16
C SER A 136 2.66 -25.53 17.20
N VAL A 137 2.05 -26.37 18.04
CA VAL A 137 2.35 -27.80 18.14
C VAL A 137 1.36 -28.68 17.36
N GLY A 138 0.41 -28.08 16.63
CA GLY A 138 -0.56 -28.78 15.81
C GLY A 138 -1.68 -29.52 16.56
N LEU A 139 -1.91 -29.18 17.84
CA LEU A 139 -3.05 -29.72 18.60
C LEU A 139 -4.38 -29.13 18.12
N ILE A 140 -4.36 -27.87 17.69
CA ILE A 140 -5.46 -27.22 16.98
C ILE A 140 -4.96 -26.73 15.64
N THR A 141 -5.82 -26.77 14.62
CA THR A 141 -5.47 -26.34 13.26
C THR A 141 -6.06 -24.98 12.89
N GLN A 142 -7.03 -24.50 13.66
CA GLN A 142 -7.74 -23.24 13.44
C GLN A 142 -8.05 -22.60 14.79
N PHE A 143 -8.10 -21.28 14.81
CA PHE A 143 -8.47 -20.51 16.00
C PHE A 143 -9.98 -20.28 16.07
N PRO A 144 -10.56 -20.12 17.28
CA PRO A 144 -11.95 -19.72 17.43
C PRO A 144 -12.30 -18.44 16.64
N ALA A 145 -11.41 -17.46 16.62
CA ALA A 145 -11.55 -16.23 15.84
C ALA A 145 -11.71 -16.46 14.32
N GLU A 146 -11.18 -17.56 13.78
CA GLU A 146 -11.28 -17.91 12.36
C GLU A 146 -12.62 -18.59 12.02
N ILE A 147 -13.28 -19.20 13.01
CA ILE A 147 -14.48 -20.03 12.82
C ILE A 147 -15.75 -19.25 13.17
N ALA A 148 -15.65 -18.23 14.03
CA ALA A 148 -16.79 -17.47 14.51
C ALA A 148 -17.65 -16.95 13.33
N PRO A 149 -18.91 -17.42 13.18
CA PRO A 149 -19.84 -16.79 12.25
C PRO A 149 -20.12 -15.41 12.82
N THR A 150 -19.60 -14.38 12.14
CA THR A 150 -19.82 -12.94 12.34
C THR A 150 -20.68 -12.67 13.57
N ALA A 151 -20.06 -12.39 14.73
CA ALA A 151 -20.70 -11.49 15.67
C ALA A 151 -21.17 -10.32 14.81
N ALA A 152 -22.50 -10.18 14.70
CA ALA A 152 -23.16 -9.34 13.70
C ALA A 152 -22.37 -8.04 13.54
N PRO A 153 -22.11 -7.54 12.32
CA PRO A 153 -21.51 -6.24 12.19
C PRO A 153 -22.38 -5.30 12.99
N ALA A 154 -21.90 -4.85 14.14
CA ALA A 154 -22.43 -3.68 14.79
C ALA A 154 -22.21 -2.61 13.73
N LEU A 155 -23.30 -2.36 13.01
CA LEU A 155 -23.44 -1.29 12.06
C LEU A 155 -23.25 -0.03 12.89
N SER A 156 -21.98 0.31 13.17
CA SER A 156 -21.62 1.69 13.32
C SER A 156 -21.81 2.27 11.94
N THR A 157 -23.04 2.65 11.64
CA THR A 157 -23.27 3.86 10.85
C THR A 157 -22.67 5.00 11.66
N LYS A 158 -21.34 5.08 11.71
CA LYS A 158 -20.71 6.37 11.52
C LYS A 158 -21.07 6.73 10.08
N SER A 159 -22.23 7.36 9.99
CA SER A 159 -22.58 8.32 8.96
C SER A 159 -21.49 9.39 8.94
N GLU A 160 -20.30 9.02 8.46
CA GLU A 160 -19.17 9.90 8.21
C GLU A 160 -18.79 9.77 6.73
N LEU A 161 -19.82 9.87 5.89
CA LEU A 161 -19.69 10.15 4.46
C LEU A 161 -20.66 11.28 4.13
N ASP A 162 -20.53 12.41 4.83
CA ASP A 162 -21.22 13.66 4.44
C ASP A 162 -20.39 14.93 4.70
N THR A 163 -19.07 14.80 4.82
CA THR A 163 -18.17 15.97 4.98
C THR A 163 -16.93 15.83 4.12
N ILE A 164 -17.10 15.48 2.84
CA ILE A 164 -16.13 15.92 1.82
C ILE A 164 -16.60 17.31 1.37
N PRO A 165 -16.02 18.42 1.87
CA PRO A 165 -16.31 19.72 1.29
C PRO A 165 -15.89 19.68 -0.18
N ALA A 166 -16.84 19.96 -1.07
CA ALA A 166 -16.55 20.25 -2.45
C ALA A 166 -15.52 21.37 -2.52
N CYS A 167 -14.44 21.14 -3.27
CA CYS A 167 -13.44 22.15 -3.58
C CYS A 167 -14.15 23.30 -4.32
N GLN A 168 -14.24 24.46 -3.67
CA GLN A 168 -14.47 25.77 -4.29
C GLN A 168 -13.11 26.44 -4.49
#